data_AF-A0A9W6GKS2-F1
#
_entry.id   AF-A0A9W6GKS2-F1
#
_cell.length_a   1.000
_cell.length_b   1.000
_cell.length_c   1.000
_cell.angle_alpha   90.00
_cell.angle_beta   90.00
_cell.angle_gamma   90.00
#
_symmetry.space_group_name_H-M   'P 1'
#
loop_
_entity.id
_entity.type
_entity.pdbx_description
1 polymer ?
#
loop_
_entity_poly.entity_id
_entity_poly.type
_entity_poly.pdbx_seq_one_letter_code
_entity_poly.pdbx_strand_id
1 'polypeptide(L)'
;MDERCEILIEKIYRELEEELSRRGISLEAVDDYFFDYERDELEDILEDITLNYLNRKKTWERRIIEENLGAEEAYDAEGLEGESGNPDEDKVLKESKTPFKDPRYDEEGYDKDGYDVLGWSKSGYHKTTQTKYNIGGYDREGYNALNWSKSGDHKMTKTKFDENGYDEEGYNASGWSESGDHKVTKGKFDESGYNERGYDIHGWNKEGYSEKTNSLYNEEGYDRSGNKRSIWERVKSSLFPTKN
;
A
#
# COMPACT_ATOMS: atom_id res chain seq x y z
N MET A 1 -23.98 -0.72 14.54
CA MET A 1 -24.84 0.43 14.17
C MET A 1 -25.75 0.68 15.36
N ASP A 2 -25.77 1.89 15.92
CA ASP A 2 -26.55 2.20 17.13
C ASP A 2 -28.05 2.29 16.76
N GLU A 3 -28.92 1.63 17.52
CA GLU A 3 -30.39 1.55 17.34
C GLU A 3 -31.03 2.94 17.22
N ARG A 4 -30.39 3.95 17.83
CA ARG A 4 -30.81 5.36 17.77
C ARG A 4 -30.62 5.99 16.39
N CYS A 5 -29.64 5.53 15.61
CA CYS A 5 -29.41 6.00 14.25
C CYS A 5 -30.46 5.47 13.28
N GLU A 6 -30.91 4.22 13.44
CA GLU A 6 -31.96 3.64 12.58
C GLU A 6 -33.32 4.35 12.78
N ILE A 7 -33.68 4.66 14.01
CA ILE A 7 -34.91 5.43 14.32
C ILE A 7 -34.86 6.84 13.73
N LEU A 8 -33.67 7.47 13.75
CA LEU A 8 -33.50 8.81 13.18
C LEU A 8 -33.61 8.76 11.64
N ILE A 9 -33.05 7.71 11.02
CA ILE A 9 -33.14 7.46 9.59
C ILE A 9 -34.61 7.29 9.15
N GLU A 10 -35.39 6.46 9.85
CA GLU A 10 -36.82 6.27 9.53
C GLU A 10 -37.64 7.56 9.65
N LYS A 11 -37.31 8.42 10.62
CA LYS A 11 -37.99 9.72 10.78
C LYS A 11 -37.65 10.69 9.64
N ILE A 12 -36.38 10.74 9.23
CA ILE A 12 -35.96 11.57 8.08
C ILE A 12 -36.64 11.07 6.80
N TYR A 13 -36.69 9.75 6.60
CA TYR A 13 -37.38 9.16 5.44
C TYR A 13 -38.86 9.54 5.40
N ARG A 14 -39.58 9.45 6.52
CA ARG A 14 -40.99 9.86 6.60
C ARG A 14 -41.19 11.34 6.31
N GLU A 15 -40.34 12.21 6.86
CA GLU A 15 -40.44 13.66 6.63
C GLU A 15 -40.19 14.03 5.16
N LEU A 16 -39.25 13.33 4.51
CA LEU A 16 -38.94 13.52 3.10
C LEU A 16 -40.05 12.97 2.19
N GLU A 17 -40.60 11.80 2.50
CA GLU A 17 -41.79 11.23 1.84
C GLU A 17 -42.99 12.18 1.93
N GLU A 18 -43.23 12.78 3.10
CA GLU A 18 -44.31 13.75 3.28
C GLU A 18 -44.10 15.00 2.43
N GLU A 19 -42.89 15.55 2.38
CA GLU A 19 -42.59 16.74 1.58
C GLU A 19 -42.70 16.47 0.07
N LEU A 20 -42.19 15.33 -0.40
CA LEU A 20 -42.32 14.94 -1.80
C LEU A 20 -43.79 14.69 -2.17
N SER A 21 -44.56 14.04 -1.28
CA SER A 21 -45.99 13.85 -1.44
C SER A 21 -46.77 15.18 -1.48
N ARG A 22 -46.41 16.16 -0.65
CA ARG A 22 -47.02 17.52 -0.67
C ARG A 22 -46.80 18.23 -2.01
N ARG A 23 -45.68 17.94 -2.68
CA ARG A 23 -45.32 18.49 -3.99
C ARG A 23 -45.85 17.67 -5.17
N GLY A 24 -46.59 16.59 -4.90
CA GLY A 24 -47.13 15.70 -5.92
C GLY A 24 -46.10 14.76 -6.55
N ILE A 25 -44.94 14.59 -5.92
CA ILE A 25 -43.84 13.75 -6.39
C ILE A 25 -43.89 12.42 -5.64
N SER A 26 -44.03 11.32 -6.37
CA SER A 26 -43.98 9.96 -5.80
C SER A 26 -42.52 9.55 -5.52
N LEU A 27 -42.25 8.96 -4.36
CA LEU A 27 -40.93 8.43 -4.03
C LEU A 27 -40.47 7.34 -5.02
N GLU A 28 -41.41 6.48 -5.47
CA GLU A 28 -41.14 5.45 -6.49
C GLU A 28 -40.80 6.07 -7.86
N ALA A 29 -41.32 7.26 -8.17
CA ALA A 29 -40.97 7.97 -9.40
C ALA A 29 -39.56 8.57 -9.36
N VAL A 30 -39.01 8.84 -8.18
CA VAL A 30 -37.61 9.30 -8.00
C VAL A 30 -36.62 8.16 -8.30
N ASP A 31 -37.02 6.90 -8.08
CA ASP A 31 -36.19 5.73 -8.39
C ASP A 31 -36.37 5.24 -9.85
N ASP A 32 -37.55 5.39 -10.46
CA ASP A 32 -37.85 4.89 -11.82
C ASP A 32 -37.69 5.92 -12.97
N TYR A 33 -37.82 7.23 -12.73
CA TYR A 33 -37.68 8.27 -13.78
C TYR A 33 -36.26 8.83 -13.88
N PHE A 34 -35.33 8.01 -14.39
CA PHE A 34 -33.99 8.45 -14.80
C PHE A 34 -33.85 8.64 -16.32
N PHE A 35 -34.91 9.07 -17.01
CA PHE A 35 -34.85 9.49 -18.42
C PHE A 35 -35.57 10.82 -18.67
N ASP A 36 -34.74 11.88 -18.73
CA ASP A 36 -34.88 13.19 -19.38
C ASP A 36 -35.80 14.31 -18.83
N TYR A 37 -35.19 15.51 -18.86
CA TYR A 37 -35.69 16.90 -18.93
C TYR A 37 -36.24 17.65 -17.69
N GLU A 38 -36.44 17.02 -16.54
CA GLU A 38 -36.80 17.74 -15.28
C GLU A 38 -35.74 17.56 -14.17
N ARG A 39 -34.46 17.46 -14.56
CA ARG A 39 -33.33 17.12 -13.70
C ARG A 39 -32.94 18.25 -12.72
N ASP A 40 -32.88 19.48 -13.19
CA ASP A 40 -32.28 20.59 -12.43
C ASP A 40 -33.20 21.10 -11.31
N GLU A 41 -34.52 21.17 -11.55
CA GLU A 41 -35.48 21.60 -10.53
C GLU A 41 -35.62 20.57 -9.39
N LEU A 42 -35.57 19.27 -9.70
CA LEU A 42 -35.59 18.21 -8.67
C LEU A 42 -34.28 18.14 -7.90
N GLU A 43 -33.13 18.33 -8.56
CA GLU A 43 -31.82 18.44 -7.88
C GLU A 43 -31.77 19.65 -6.94
N ASP A 44 -32.25 20.83 -7.37
CA ASP A 44 -32.31 22.04 -6.54
C ASP A 44 -33.24 21.88 -5.33
N ILE A 45 -34.41 21.25 -5.51
CA ILE A 45 -35.35 20.97 -4.41
C ILE A 45 -34.75 19.98 -3.40
N LEU A 46 -34.10 18.92 -3.88
CA LEU A 46 -33.49 17.91 -3.02
C LEU A 46 -32.23 18.44 -2.31
N GLU A 47 -31.43 19.28 -2.95
CA GLU A 47 -30.31 19.99 -2.30
C GLU A 47 -30.79 20.98 -1.25
N ASP A 48 -31.84 21.77 -1.51
CA ASP A 48 -32.39 22.73 -0.54
C ASP A 48 -32.98 22.04 0.70
N ILE A 49 -33.68 20.91 0.52
CA ILE A 49 -34.18 20.08 1.63
C ILE A 49 -33.00 19.48 2.43
N THR A 50 -32.00 18.93 1.73
CA THR A 50 -30.81 18.31 2.35
C THR A 50 -29.99 19.34 3.12
N LEU A 51 -29.78 20.54 2.57
CA LEU A 51 -29.05 21.64 3.21
C LEU A 51 -29.81 22.22 4.40
N ASN A 52 -31.13 22.40 4.31
CA ASN A 52 -31.96 22.79 5.45
C ASN A 52 -31.84 21.80 6.61
N TYR A 53 -31.84 20.51 6.30
CA TYR A 53 -31.67 19.45 7.30
C TYR A 53 -30.26 19.46 7.93
N LEU A 54 -29.19 19.51 7.12
CA LEU A 54 -27.81 19.58 7.60
C LEU A 54 -27.56 20.82 8.48
N ASN A 55 -28.17 21.96 8.15
CA ASN A 55 -28.11 23.18 8.96
C ASN A 55 -28.84 23.03 10.30
N ARG A 56 -30.00 22.35 10.33
CA ARG A 56 -30.71 22.01 11.57
C ARG A 56 -29.92 21.02 12.44
N LYS A 57 -29.27 20.01 11.84
CA LYS A 57 -28.38 19.05 12.52
C LYS A 57 -27.16 19.74 13.16
N LYS A 58 -26.48 20.64 12.44
CA LYS A 58 -25.39 21.48 13.00
C LYS A 58 -25.84 22.35 14.18
N THR A 59 -27.09 22.78 14.21
CA THR A 59 -27.66 23.56 15.32
C THR A 59 -27.98 22.67 16.53
N TRP A 60 -28.38 21.42 16.29
CA TRP A 60 -28.62 20.40 17.32
C TRP A 60 -27.32 19.87 17.94
N GLU A 61 -26.30 19.57 17.13
CA GLU A 61 -24.98 19.13 17.60
C GLU A 61 -24.27 20.21 18.44
N ARG A 62 -24.46 21.49 18.09
CA ARG A 62 -23.95 22.63 18.87
C ARG A 62 -24.61 22.73 20.26
N ARG A 63 -25.92 22.43 20.35
CA ARG A 63 -26.65 22.38 21.63
C ARG A 63 -26.19 21.25 22.55
N ILE A 64 -25.86 20.08 21.99
CA ILE A 64 -25.37 18.93 22.77
C ILE A 64 -23.95 19.18 23.33
N ILE A 65 -23.12 19.97 22.63
CA ILE A 65 -21.79 20.40 23.11
C ILE A 65 -21.94 21.47 24.20
N GLU A 66 -22.88 22.41 24.06
CA GLU A 66 -23.16 23.43 25.08
C GLU A 66 -23.77 22.85 26.39
N GLU A 67 -24.53 21.75 26.30
CA GLU A 67 -25.07 21.03 27.48
C GLU A 67 -24.05 20.09 28.17
N ASN A 68 -22.92 19.76 27.53
CA ASN A 68 -21.89 18.86 28.09
C ASN A 68 -20.59 19.58 28.49
N LEU A 69 -20.54 20.92 28.49
CA LEU A 69 -19.44 21.71 29.06
C LEU A 69 -19.53 21.73 30.60
N GLY A 70 -19.25 20.59 31.22
CA GLY A 70 -19.33 20.41 32.66
C GLY A 70 -18.55 19.23 33.22
N ALA A 71 -17.43 18.84 32.61
CA ALA A 71 -16.34 18.08 33.26
C ALA A 71 -15.23 17.76 32.25
N GLU A 72 -14.07 18.39 32.42
CA GLU A 72 -12.74 17.73 32.53
C GLU A 72 -11.62 18.74 32.25
N GLU A 73 -10.79 18.94 33.27
CA GLU A 73 -9.44 19.51 33.13
C GLU A 73 -8.40 18.43 33.47
N ALA A 74 -7.24 18.61 32.82
CA ALA A 74 -5.89 18.23 33.23
C ALA A 74 -5.26 16.97 32.61
N TYR A 75 -4.29 17.27 31.74
CA TYR A 75 -3.17 16.47 31.28
C TYR A 75 -2.22 16.11 32.44
N ASP A 76 -1.48 14.98 32.37
CA ASP A 76 -0.05 14.99 32.01
C ASP A 76 0.64 13.61 32.21
N ALA A 77 1.83 13.54 31.62
CA ALA A 77 2.64 12.41 31.20
C ALA A 77 3.63 11.80 32.24
N GLU A 78 4.25 10.69 31.78
CA GLU A 78 5.58 10.11 32.10
C GLU A 78 5.70 8.92 33.09
N GLY A 79 6.52 7.93 32.70
CA GLY A 79 7.25 7.02 33.59
C GLY A 79 7.47 5.57 33.12
N LEU A 80 8.66 5.29 32.55
CA LEU A 80 9.30 3.97 32.31
C LEU A 80 9.64 3.29 33.68
N GLU A 81 9.97 2.00 33.89
CA GLU A 81 10.73 0.95 33.18
C GLU A 81 10.35 -0.45 33.74
N GLY A 82 10.69 -1.53 33.04
CA GLY A 82 10.63 -2.90 33.56
C GLY A 82 11.59 -3.85 32.84
N GLU A 83 12.61 -4.32 33.55
CA GLU A 83 13.73 -5.16 33.09
C GLU A 83 13.38 -6.64 32.81
N SER A 84 14.23 -7.27 31.99
CA SER A 84 14.83 -8.64 32.10
C SER A 84 15.11 -9.13 30.67
N GLY A 85 16.18 -9.82 30.28
CA GLY A 85 17.26 -10.52 30.95
C GLY A 85 17.73 -11.61 29.95
N ASN A 86 18.96 -11.47 29.43
CA ASN A 86 19.70 -12.32 28.47
C ASN A 86 19.89 -13.79 29.01
N PRO A 87 20.44 -14.84 28.31
CA PRO A 87 21.42 -14.75 27.22
C PRO A 87 21.55 -15.92 26.19
N ASP A 88 22.48 -15.68 25.25
CA ASP A 88 23.40 -16.63 24.56
C ASP A 88 22.87 -17.64 23.53
N GLU A 89 23.20 -17.41 22.26
CA GLU A 89 23.63 -18.48 21.34
C GLU A 89 24.79 -18.01 20.45
N ASP A 90 26.02 -18.14 20.96
CA ASP A 90 27.25 -18.02 20.17
C ASP A 90 28.23 -19.14 20.59
N LYS A 91 28.30 -20.19 19.76
CA LYS A 91 29.23 -21.36 19.74
C LYS A 91 28.47 -22.49 19.02
N VAL A 92 28.91 -23.06 17.90
CA VAL A 92 30.11 -23.89 17.71
C VAL A 92 30.22 -24.15 16.21
N LEU A 93 31.44 -24.08 15.63
CA LEU A 93 31.99 -25.06 14.69
C LEU A 93 33.48 -24.75 14.46
N LYS A 94 34.31 -25.17 15.42
CA LYS A 94 35.72 -25.50 15.22
C LYS A 94 35.81 -27.02 15.21
N GLU A 95 36.40 -27.57 14.15
CA GLU A 95 37.04 -28.90 14.01
C GLU A 95 36.90 -29.30 12.52
N SER A 96 37.84 -29.91 11.80
CA SER A 96 39.25 -30.24 11.96
C SER A 96 39.68 -30.74 10.57
N LYS A 97 40.67 -30.11 9.91
CA LYS A 97 41.39 -30.69 8.75
C LYS A 97 42.81 -30.15 8.76
N THR A 98 43.78 -30.98 9.13
CA THR A 98 45.17 -30.73 8.74
C THR A 98 45.22 -30.76 7.21
N PRO A 99 45.57 -29.67 6.52
CA PRO A 99 45.62 -29.70 5.07
C PRO A 99 46.85 -30.52 4.66
N PHE A 100 46.65 -31.47 3.75
CA PHE A 100 47.73 -32.06 2.98
C PHE A 100 48.54 -30.89 2.37
N LYS A 101 49.79 -30.70 2.81
CA LYS A 101 50.66 -29.61 2.29
C LYS A 101 51.07 -29.97 0.86
N ASP A 102 50.36 -29.42 -0.12
CA ASP A 102 50.72 -29.56 -1.54
C ASP A 102 52.04 -28.82 -1.78
N PRO A 103 53.11 -29.51 -2.21
CA PRO A 103 54.44 -28.91 -2.35
C PRO A 103 54.53 -27.81 -3.42
N ARG A 104 53.49 -27.61 -4.22
CA ARG A 104 53.39 -26.50 -5.18
C ARG A 104 53.06 -25.16 -4.53
N TYR A 105 52.62 -25.16 -3.27
CA TYR A 105 52.16 -23.98 -2.54
C TYR A 105 53.00 -23.78 -1.26
N ASP A 106 53.21 -22.52 -0.91
CA ASP A 106 53.90 -22.14 0.33
C ASP A 106 53.05 -22.42 1.59
N GLU A 107 53.58 -22.09 2.77
CA GLU A 107 52.85 -22.31 4.04
C GLU A 107 51.59 -21.46 4.17
N GLU A 108 51.49 -20.38 3.40
CA GLU A 108 50.34 -19.51 3.33
C GLU A 108 49.34 -19.95 2.23
N GLY A 109 49.67 -20.98 1.46
CA GLY A 109 48.82 -21.57 0.42
C GLY A 109 48.94 -20.93 -0.97
N TYR A 110 50.05 -20.23 -1.27
CA TYR A 110 50.28 -19.55 -2.54
C TYR A 110 51.37 -20.23 -3.39
N ASP A 111 51.17 -20.25 -4.70
CA ASP A 111 52.15 -20.75 -5.67
C ASP A 111 53.36 -19.79 -5.78
N LYS A 112 54.39 -20.21 -6.54
CA LYS A 112 55.59 -19.40 -6.80
C LYS A 112 55.31 -18.03 -7.46
N ASP A 113 54.14 -17.89 -8.10
CA ASP A 113 53.71 -16.67 -8.77
C ASP A 113 52.85 -15.78 -7.84
N GLY A 114 52.60 -16.23 -6.60
CA GLY A 114 51.87 -15.51 -5.57
C GLY A 114 50.35 -15.71 -5.58
N TYR A 115 49.84 -16.80 -6.15
CA TYR A 115 48.40 -17.09 -6.27
C TYR A 115 47.97 -18.35 -5.52
N ASP A 116 46.80 -18.32 -4.89
CA ASP A 116 46.23 -19.48 -4.19
C ASP A 116 45.73 -20.57 -5.17
N VAL A 117 45.27 -21.69 -4.61
CA VAL A 117 44.73 -22.83 -5.39
C VAL A 117 43.53 -22.46 -6.28
N LEU A 118 42.84 -21.36 -5.98
CA LEU A 118 41.72 -20.83 -6.75
C LEU A 118 42.15 -19.71 -7.73
N GLY A 119 43.45 -19.41 -7.79
CA GLY A 119 44.02 -18.42 -8.68
C GLY A 119 43.96 -16.98 -8.17
N TRP A 120 43.76 -16.74 -6.87
CA TRP A 120 43.72 -15.39 -6.29
C TRP A 120 45.05 -15.00 -5.65
N SER A 121 45.51 -13.78 -5.93
CA SER A 121 46.67 -13.22 -5.24
C SER A 121 46.33 -12.80 -3.81
N LYS A 122 47.36 -12.59 -2.97
CA LYS A 122 47.19 -12.03 -1.61
C LYS A 122 46.43 -10.70 -1.61
N SER A 123 46.58 -9.90 -2.67
CA SER A 123 45.88 -8.61 -2.84
C SER A 123 44.49 -8.76 -3.47
N GLY A 124 44.00 -9.97 -3.72
CA GLY A 124 42.65 -10.25 -4.23
C GLY A 124 42.50 -10.14 -5.75
N TYR A 125 43.59 -10.19 -6.52
CA TYR A 125 43.54 -10.18 -7.99
C TYR A 125 43.62 -11.59 -8.55
N HIS A 126 42.75 -11.93 -9.50
CA HIS A 126 42.70 -13.25 -10.12
C HIS A 126 43.73 -13.41 -11.25
N LYS A 127 44.45 -14.53 -11.25
CA LYS A 127 45.62 -14.82 -12.11
C LYS A 127 45.33 -14.64 -13.60
N THR A 128 44.17 -15.09 -14.07
CA THR A 128 43.83 -15.07 -15.50
C THR A 128 43.33 -13.70 -15.96
N THR A 129 42.52 -13.04 -15.15
CA THR A 129 41.80 -11.80 -15.54
C THR A 129 42.58 -10.55 -15.14
N GLN A 130 43.52 -10.67 -14.20
CA GLN A 130 44.26 -9.55 -13.63
C GLN A 130 43.35 -8.46 -13.02
N THR A 131 42.15 -8.86 -12.58
CA THR A 131 41.18 -8.00 -11.89
C THR A 131 40.74 -8.64 -10.57
N LYS A 132 39.90 -7.95 -9.80
CA LYS A 132 39.25 -8.51 -8.59
C LYS A 132 38.20 -9.59 -8.89
N TYR A 133 37.98 -9.94 -10.16
CA TYR A 133 36.95 -10.88 -10.58
C TYR A 133 37.58 -12.04 -11.34
N ASN A 134 37.13 -13.26 -11.11
CA ASN A 134 37.52 -14.44 -11.87
C ASN A 134 36.95 -14.39 -13.30
N ILE A 135 37.24 -15.41 -14.11
CA ILE A 135 36.74 -15.49 -15.49
C ILE A 135 35.19 -15.52 -15.58
N GLY A 136 34.53 -15.97 -14.51
CA GLY A 136 33.07 -15.94 -14.40
C GLY A 136 32.51 -14.59 -13.95
N GLY A 137 33.36 -13.58 -13.71
CA GLY A 137 32.94 -12.26 -13.26
C GLY A 137 32.66 -12.14 -11.76
N TYR A 138 33.07 -13.12 -10.94
CA TYR A 138 32.85 -13.13 -9.49
C TYR A 138 34.13 -12.85 -8.71
N ASP A 139 34.02 -12.09 -7.63
CA ASP A 139 35.10 -11.81 -6.70
C ASP A 139 35.51 -13.06 -5.89
N ARG A 140 36.52 -12.91 -5.04
CA ARG A 140 37.01 -14.01 -4.18
C ARG A 140 35.93 -14.53 -3.23
N GLU A 141 34.93 -13.71 -2.90
CA GLU A 141 33.80 -14.05 -2.03
C GLU A 141 32.63 -14.64 -2.82
N GLY A 142 32.70 -14.68 -4.16
CA GLY A 142 31.70 -15.26 -5.03
C GLY A 142 30.61 -14.29 -5.51
N TYR A 143 30.84 -12.98 -5.47
CA TYR A 143 29.90 -11.94 -5.89
C TYR A 143 30.37 -11.19 -7.14
N ASN A 144 29.44 -10.85 -8.03
CA ASN A 144 29.74 -10.05 -9.22
C ASN A 144 29.96 -8.57 -8.86
N ALA A 145 30.25 -7.74 -9.87
CA ALA A 145 30.45 -6.30 -9.67
C ALA A 145 29.20 -5.55 -9.17
N LEU A 146 28.02 -6.15 -9.30
CA LEU A 146 26.74 -5.66 -8.81
C LEU A 146 26.37 -6.27 -7.45
N ASN A 147 27.31 -6.93 -6.76
CA ASN A 147 27.12 -7.57 -5.46
C ASN A 147 26.16 -8.77 -5.45
N TRP A 148 25.91 -9.42 -6.59
CA TRP A 148 25.09 -10.63 -6.66
C TRP A 148 25.94 -11.89 -6.73
N SER A 149 25.58 -12.88 -5.93
CA SER A 149 26.20 -14.20 -6.00
C SER A 149 25.75 -14.96 -7.25
N LYS A 150 26.43 -16.05 -7.59
CA LYS A 150 25.98 -16.94 -8.69
C LYS A 150 24.60 -17.56 -8.46
N SER A 151 24.16 -17.69 -7.20
CA SER A 151 22.81 -18.13 -6.87
C SER A 151 21.78 -17.01 -6.91
N GLY A 152 22.18 -15.76 -7.17
CA GLY A 152 21.32 -14.57 -7.17
C GLY A 152 21.08 -14.01 -5.77
N ASP A 153 21.97 -14.27 -4.80
CA ASP A 153 21.86 -13.69 -3.46
C ASP A 153 22.69 -12.39 -3.37
N HIS A 154 22.09 -11.32 -2.87
CA HIS A 154 22.76 -10.04 -2.69
C HIS A 154 23.77 -10.09 -1.55
N LYS A 155 24.93 -9.48 -1.74
CA LYS A 155 26.06 -9.51 -0.81
C LYS A 155 25.72 -8.98 0.57
N MET A 156 24.93 -7.91 0.66
CA MET A 156 24.60 -7.27 1.93
C MET A 156 23.43 -7.96 2.63
N THR A 157 22.31 -8.15 1.94
CA THR A 157 21.07 -8.65 2.55
C THR A 157 21.06 -10.17 2.72
N LYS A 158 21.90 -10.89 1.97
CA LYS A 158 21.89 -12.37 1.88
C LYS A 158 20.55 -12.94 1.41
N THR A 159 19.78 -12.15 0.67
CA THR A 159 18.50 -12.55 0.06
C THR A 159 18.53 -12.35 -1.46
N LYS A 160 17.43 -12.65 -2.16
CA LYS A 160 17.26 -12.36 -3.60
C LYS A 160 17.07 -10.88 -3.93
N PHE A 161 17.11 -9.99 -2.93
CA PHE A 161 16.83 -8.58 -3.08
C PHE A 161 17.97 -7.73 -2.50
N ASP A 162 18.28 -6.61 -3.13
CA ASP A 162 19.23 -5.62 -2.64
C ASP A 162 18.69 -4.86 -1.42
N GLU A 163 19.44 -3.87 -0.92
CA GLU A 163 19.01 -3.06 0.23
C GLU A 163 17.74 -2.23 -0.06
N ASN A 164 17.42 -2.01 -1.34
CA ASN A 164 16.25 -1.28 -1.78
C ASN A 164 15.06 -2.20 -2.07
N GLY A 165 15.24 -3.52 -1.96
CA GLY A 165 14.19 -4.51 -2.16
C GLY A 165 14.02 -4.98 -3.61
N TYR A 166 15.01 -4.77 -4.48
CA TYR A 166 14.98 -5.18 -5.90
C TYR A 166 15.91 -6.36 -6.18
N ASP A 167 15.49 -7.26 -7.08
CA ASP A 167 16.27 -8.39 -7.54
C ASP A 167 17.42 -7.97 -8.49
N GLU A 168 18.25 -8.93 -8.92
CA GLU A 168 19.35 -8.67 -9.88
C GLU A 168 18.86 -8.07 -11.22
N GLU A 169 17.59 -8.28 -11.56
CA GLU A 169 16.95 -7.72 -12.76
C GLU A 169 16.30 -6.34 -12.50
N GLY A 170 16.32 -5.84 -11.27
CA GLY A 170 15.77 -4.54 -10.88
C GLY A 170 14.27 -4.55 -10.56
N TYR A 171 13.69 -5.69 -10.15
CA TYR A 171 12.28 -5.83 -9.79
C TYR A 171 12.08 -6.22 -8.33
N ASN A 172 11.09 -5.62 -7.68
CA ASN A 172 10.71 -5.97 -6.32
C ASN A 172 9.99 -7.33 -6.25
N ALA A 173 9.67 -7.78 -5.03
CA ALA A 173 8.99 -9.06 -4.81
C ALA A 173 7.61 -9.16 -5.49
N SER A 174 6.97 -8.03 -5.78
CA SER A 174 5.71 -7.94 -6.51
C SER A 174 5.90 -7.85 -8.03
N GLY A 175 7.14 -7.91 -8.52
CA GLY A 175 7.47 -7.87 -9.94
C GLY A 175 7.48 -6.46 -10.54
N TRP A 176 7.59 -5.39 -9.74
CA TRP A 176 7.64 -4.01 -10.22
C TRP A 176 9.04 -3.43 -10.11
N SER A 177 9.48 -2.75 -11.17
CA SER A 177 10.73 -1.97 -11.13
C SER A 177 10.53 -0.65 -10.40
N GLU A 178 11.62 0.01 -10.03
CA GLU A 178 11.58 1.35 -9.41
C GLU A 178 10.82 2.39 -10.26
N SER A 179 10.82 2.22 -11.58
CA SER A 179 10.07 3.10 -12.49
C SER A 179 8.58 2.75 -12.61
N GLY A 180 8.10 1.70 -11.95
CA GLY A 180 6.74 1.19 -12.03
C GLY A 180 6.45 0.33 -13.27
N ASP A 181 7.47 -0.20 -13.95
CA ASP A 181 7.28 -1.20 -15.01
C ASP A 181 7.22 -2.62 -14.43
N HIS A 182 6.23 -3.40 -14.84
CA HIS A 182 6.02 -4.79 -14.42
C HIS A 182 6.92 -5.76 -15.19
N LYS A 183 7.47 -6.76 -14.48
CA LYS A 183 8.49 -7.70 -14.96
C LYS A 183 8.05 -8.49 -16.19
N VAL A 184 6.78 -8.92 -16.23
CA VAL A 184 6.26 -9.78 -17.31
C VAL A 184 5.79 -8.97 -18.51
N THR A 185 4.98 -7.94 -18.28
CA THR A 185 4.33 -7.16 -19.34
C THR A 185 5.24 -6.06 -19.90
N LYS A 186 6.32 -5.72 -19.18
CA LYS A 186 7.26 -4.63 -19.50
C LYS A 186 6.57 -3.27 -19.65
N GLY A 187 5.46 -3.07 -18.94
CA GLY A 187 4.70 -1.82 -18.94
C GLY A 187 4.10 -1.52 -17.56
N LYS A 188 3.24 -0.49 -17.48
CA LYS A 188 2.70 0.03 -16.21
C LYS A 188 1.59 -0.81 -15.57
N PHE A 189 1.21 -1.92 -16.19
CA PHE A 189 0.12 -2.78 -15.74
C PHE A 189 0.57 -4.23 -15.75
N ASP A 190 0.15 -5.00 -14.74
CA ASP A 190 0.37 -6.43 -14.65
C ASP A 190 -0.46 -7.20 -15.69
N GLU A 191 -0.35 -8.53 -15.68
CA GLU A 191 -1.12 -9.40 -16.58
C GLU A 191 -2.64 -9.34 -16.34
N SER A 192 -3.06 -8.87 -15.16
CA SER A 192 -4.46 -8.65 -14.81
C SER A 192 -4.95 -7.24 -15.19
N GLY A 193 -4.08 -6.39 -15.73
CA GLY A 193 -4.40 -5.03 -16.14
C GLY A 193 -4.36 -4.00 -15.01
N TYR A 194 -3.72 -4.29 -13.88
CA TYR A 194 -3.61 -3.38 -12.73
C TYR A 194 -2.17 -2.87 -12.55
N ASN A 195 -2.01 -1.60 -12.16
CA ASN A 195 -0.71 -1.01 -11.86
C ASN A 195 -0.16 -1.47 -10.50
N GLU A 196 1.03 -1.02 -10.13
CA GLU A 196 1.67 -1.35 -8.84
C GLU A 196 0.79 -1.01 -7.62
N ARG A 197 -0.06 0.02 -7.75
CA ARG A 197 -0.99 0.46 -6.70
C ARG A 197 -2.31 -0.33 -6.69
N GLY A 198 -2.49 -1.27 -7.62
CA GLY A 198 -3.69 -2.10 -7.73
C GLY A 198 -4.84 -1.45 -8.48
N TYR A 199 -4.61 -0.44 -9.32
CA TYR A 199 -5.64 0.23 -10.13
C TYR A 199 -5.50 -0.09 -11.61
N ASP A 200 -6.64 -0.29 -12.28
CA ASP A 200 -6.68 -0.48 -13.73
C ASP A 200 -6.39 0.82 -14.50
N ILE A 201 -6.38 0.73 -15.83
CA ILE A 201 -6.12 1.88 -16.71
C ILE A 201 -7.14 3.03 -16.55
N HIS A 202 -8.32 2.73 -15.99
CA HIS A 202 -9.37 3.71 -15.72
C HIS A 202 -9.31 4.23 -14.28
N GLY A 203 -8.32 3.80 -13.49
CA GLY A 203 -8.13 4.24 -12.11
C GLY A 203 -9.02 3.52 -11.10
N TRP A 204 -9.54 2.32 -11.42
CA TRP A 204 -10.36 1.52 -10.51
C TRP A 204 -9.61 0.32 -9.97
N ASN A 205 -9.69 0.06 -8.67
CA ASN A 205 -9.17 -1.16 -8.09
C ASN A 205 -10.12 -2.36 -8.33
N LYS A 206 -9.72 -3.54 -7.88
CA LYS A 206 -10.51 -4.78 -8.04
C LYS A 206 -11.87 -4.70 -7.35
N GLU A 207 -11.95 -3.96 -6.25
CA GLU A 207 -13.16 -3.71 -5.46
C GLU A 207 -14.06 -2.60 -6.06
N GLY A 208 -13.61 -1.92 -7.13
CA GLY A 208 -14.37 -0.85 -7.79
C GLY A 208 -14.20 0.54 -7.15
N TYR A 209 -13.22 0.73 -6.28
CA TYR A 209 -12.88 2.05 -5.74
C TYR A 209 -11.94 2.81 -6.68
N SER A 210 -12.22 4.10 -6.88
CA SER A 210 -11.43 4.99 -7.71
C SER A 210 -10.22 5.52 -6.95
N GLU A 211 -9.03 5.50 -7.58
CA GLU A 211 -7.77 6.00 -7.01
C GLU A 211 -7.89 7.45 -6.53
N LYS A 212 -8.62 8.28 -7.29
CA LYS A 212 -8.71 9.72 -7.05
C LYS A 212 -9.60 10.08 -5.87
N THR A 213 -10.72 9.38 -5.74
CA THR A 213 -11.79 9.71 -4.78
C THR A 213 -11.79 8.80 -3.56
N ASN A 214 -11.04 7.69 -3.63
CA ASN A 214 -11.09 6.60 -2.65
C ASN A 214 -12.53 6.15 -2.35
N SER A 215 -13.37 6.11 -3.40
CA SER A 215 -14.78 5.74 -3.31
C SER A 215 -15.22 4.95 -4.54
N LEU A 216 -16.40 4.34 -4.48
CA LEU A 216 -17.01 3.62 -5.61
C LEU A 216 -17.36 4.52 -6.81
N TYR A 217 -17.14 5.84 -6.71
CA TYR A 217 -17.47 6.81 -7.75
C TYR A 217 -16.27 7.68 -8.08
N ASN A 218 -16.11 8.08 -9.35
CA ASN A 218 -15.10 9.03 -9.78
C ASN A 218 -15.47 10.48 -9.35
N GLU A 219 -14.65 11.46 -9.72
CA GLU A 219 -14.87 12.88 -9.37
C GLU A 219 -16.17 13.44 -9.96
N GLU A 220 -16.64 12.86 -11.07
CA GLU A 220 -17.91 13.19 -11.70
C GLU A 220 -19.09 12.44 -11.08
N GLY A 221 -18.85 11.54 -10.13
CA GLY A 221 -19.88 10.76 -9.47
C GLY A 221 -20.40 9.58 -10.30
N TYR A 222 -19.61 9.01 -11.21
CA TYR A 222 -19.96 7.76 -11.90
C TYR A 222 -19.19 6.57 -11.32
N ASP A 223 -19.84 5.41 -11.24
CA ASP A 223 -19.20 4.15 -10.83
C ASP A 223 -18.33 3.54 -11.95
N ARG A 224 -17.66 2.42 -11.65
CA ARG A 224 -16.83 1.68 -12.62
C ARG A 224 -17.61 1.20 -13.87
N SER A 225 -18.91 0.99 -13.75
CA SER A 225 -19.79 0.56 -14.85
C SER A 225 -20.36 1.75 -15.65
N GLY A 226 -20.10 2.99 -15.22
CA GLY A 226 -20.62 4.21 -15.82
C GLY A 226 -21.98 4.67 -15.29
N ASN A 227 -22.47 4.10 -14.18
CA ASN A 227 -23.73 4.53 -13.57
C ASN A 227 -23.50 5.75 -12.68
N LYS A 228 -24.39 6.75 -12.78
CA LYS A 228 -24.34 7.93 -11.94
C LYS A 228 -24.73 7.58 -10.51
N ARG A 229 -23.96 8.09 -9.55
CA ARG A 229 -24.27 8.08 -8.11
C ARG A 229 -25.64 8.70 -7.88
N SER A 230 -26.52 7.95 -7.23
CA SER A 230 -27.86 8.45 -6.90
C SER A 230 -27.79 9.60 -5.89
N ILE A 231 -28.80 10.48 -5.91
CA ILE A 231 -28.96 11.52 -4.89
C ILE A 231 -29.04 10.88 -3.50
N TRP A 232 -29.70 9.72 -3.38
CA TRP A 232 -29.78 8.96 -2.13
C TRP A 232 -28.42 8.56 -1.58
N GLU A 233 -27.51 8.07 -2.43
CA GLU A 233 -26.14 7.73 -2.02
C GLU A 233 -25.29 8.96 -1.71
N ARG A 234 -25.57 10.11 -2.35
CA ARG A 234 -24.95 11.41 -1.99
C ARG A 234 -25.40 11.83 -0.59
N VAL A 235 -26.71 11.89 -0.34
CA VAL A 235 -27.32 12.28 0.94
C VAL A 235 -26.85 11.36 2.07
N LYS A 236 -26.90 10.04 1.87
CA LYS A 236 -26.47 9.05 2.87
C LYS A 236 -25.00 9.23 3.28
N SER A 237 -24.12 9.52 2.33
CA SER A 237 -22.69 9.75 2.59
C SER A 237 -22.40 11.11 3.25
N SER A 238 -23.19 12.15 2.96
CA SER A 238 -23.08 13.44 3.65
C SER A 238 -23.60 13.36 5.09
N LEU A 239 -24.64 12.56 5.34
CA LEU A 239 -25.19 12.35 6.66
C LEU A 239 -24.30 11.45 7.54
N PHE A 240 -23.60 10.50 6.92
CA PHE A 240 -22.74 9.51 7.57
C PHE A 240 -21.40 9.36 6.81
N PRO A 241 -20.47 10.31 6.96
CA PRO A 241 -19.13 10.14 6.40
C PRO A 241 -18.46 8.94 7.07
N THR A 242 -18.04 7.96 6.28
CA THR A 242 -17.21 6.86 6.77
C THR A 242 -15.90 7.45 7.27
N LYS A 243 -15.65 7.39 8.59
CA LYS A 243 -14.33 7.67 9.14
C LYS A 243 -13.39 6.58 8.66
N ASN A 244 -12.41 6.95 7.85
CA ASN A 244 -11.21 6.16 7.62
C ASN A 244 -10.25 6.34 8.79
#